data_AF-A0A1Q3C6G6-F1
#
_entry.id   AF-A0A1Q3C6G6-F1
#
_cell.length_a   1.000
_cell.length_b   1.000
_cell.length_c   1.000
_cell.angle_alpha   90.00
_cell.angle_beta   90.00
_cell.angle_gamma   90.00
#
_symmetry.space_group_name_H-M   'P 1'
#
loop_
_entity.id
_entity.type
_entity.pdbx_description
1 polymer ?
#
loop_
_entity_poly.entity_id
_entity_poly.type
_entity_poly.pdbx_seq_one_letter_code
_entity_poly.pdbx_strand_id
1 'polypeptide(L)'
;MEAASAIFEGKTYMANEILTRVVQVSNPVVCSEQRLIEYLSLALKSRVNSFENPSSMNELFSKEHDASTQLLFYVCPCFKLGFMAANLAILETTIDQPSSNKFHVVDFDIGQGGQYLNLLHALSACQNGKPAVVKITDVTDKEGDERLRYVGDVLGQEAKRVGVCLKFTVLVTHKPGDLSRDSLGCEPDEPLAVNFAFKLYRMPDESVSTENPRDELLQRLQVRSVRMVKADVVMAMEMT
;
A
#
# COMPACT_ATOMS: atom_id res chain seq x y z
N MET A 1 -28.08 2.53 -9.23
CA MET A 1 -27.71 2.71 -10.65
C MET A 1 -28.50 3.83 -11.31
N GLU A 2 -29.84 3.81 -11.25
CA GLU A 2 -30.69 4.87 -11.84
C GLU A 2 -30.33 6.29 -11.37
N ALA A 3 -30.07 6.48 -10.07
CA ALA A 3 -29.61 7.78 -9.55
C ALA A 3 -28.30 8.25 -10.22
N ALA A 4 -27.35 7.34 -10.46
CA ALA A 4 -26.08 7.68 -11.11
C ALA A 4 -26.29 8.06 -12.59
N SER A 5 -27.17 7.35 -13.31
CA SER A 5 -27.55 7.70 -14.68
C SER A 5 -28.23 9.07 -14.75
N ALA A 6 -29.15 9.36 -13.83
CA ALA A 6 -29.81 10.66 -13.76
C ALA A 6 -28.81 11.80 -13.50
N ILE A 7 -27.81 11.58 -12.63
CA ILE A 7 -26.71 12.55 -12.39
C ILE A 7 -25.90 12.77 -13.66
N PHE A 8 -25.50 11.69 -14.34
CA PHE A 8 -24.72 11.76 -15.58
C PHE A 8 -25.46 12.54 -16.69
N GLU A 9 -26.78 12.36 -16.78
CA GLU A 9 -27.64 13.06 -17.74
C GLU A 9 -28.00 14.50 -17.31
N GLY A 10 -27.51 14.99 -16.16
CA GLY A 10 -27.83 16.33 -15.64
C GLY A 10 -29.23 16.47 -15.05
N LYS A 11 -29.96 15.36 -14.84
CA LYS A 11 -31.32 15.32 -14.26
C LYS A 11 -31.27 15.32 -12.74
N THR A 12 -30.78 16.41 -12.14
CA THR A 12 -30.54 16.55 -10.70
C THR A 12 -31.80 16.35 -9.83
N TYR A 13 -32.96 16.85 -10.28
CA TYR A 13 -34.22 16.65 -9.56
C TYR A 13 -34.62 15.16 -9.45
N MET A 14 -34.54 14.42 -10.57
CA MET A 14 -34.80 12.97 -10.59
C MET A 14 -33.80 12.20 -9.73
N ALA A 15 -32.52 12.58 -9.78
CA ALA A 15 -31.49 11.98 -8.94
C ALA A 15 -31.82 12.15 -7.44
N ASN A 16 -32.21 13.35 -7.01
CA ASN A 16 -32.58 13.62 -5.63
C ASN A 16 -33.82 12.84 -5.17
N GLU A 17 -34.82 12.70 -6.04
CA GLU A 17 -36.02 11.91 -5.74
C GLU A 17 -35.67 10.42 -5.54
N ILE A 18 -34.86 9.85 -6.42
CA ILE A 18 -34.39 8.46 -6.31
C ILE A 18 -33.56 8.27 -5.04
N LEU A 19 -32.59 9.16 -4.78
CA LEU A 19 -31.71 9.08 -3.61
C LEU A 19 -32.49 9.23 -2.29
N THR A 20 -33.55 10.04 -2.26
CA THR A 20 -34.40 10.21 -1.08
C THR A 20 -35.16 8.92 -0.76
N ARG A 21 -35.72 8.25 -1.79
CA ARG A 21 -36.42 6.96 -1.62
C ARG A 21 -35.49 5.86 -1.13
N VAL A 22 -34.27 5.80 -1.68
CA VAL A 22 -33.27 4.78 -1.32
C VAL A 22 -32.87 4.89 0.16
N VAL A 23 -32.69 6.12 0.68
CA VAL A 23 -32.32 6.34 2.09
C VAL A 23 -33.48 6.04 3.05
N GLN A 24 -34.74 6.27 2.64
CA GLN A 24 -35.90 5.96 3.50
C GLN A 24 -36.07 4.47 3.80
N VAL A 25 -35.51 3.59 2.96
CA VAL A 25 -35.65 2.13 3.11
C VAL A 25 -34.37 1.45 3.59
N SER A 26 -33.26 2.18 3.69
CA SER A 26 -31.97 1.62 4.13
C SER A 26 -31.87 1.59 5.66
N ASN A 27 -31.45 0.46 6.23
CA ASN A 27 -31.05 0.35 7.62
C ASN A 27 -29.63 -0.25 7.74
N PRO A 28 -28.59 0.58 7.95
CA PRO A 28 -27.19 0.14 7.85
C PRO A 28 -26.72 -0.81 8.95
N VAL A 29 -27.54 -0.99 10.00
CA VAL A 29 -27.31 -1.95 11.08
C VAL A 29 -27.72 -3.37 10.66
N VAL A 30 -28.60 -3.51 9.66
CA VAL A 30 -29.29 -4.76 9.35
C VAL A 30 -28.49 -5.68 8.42
N CYS A 31 -27.85 -5.17 7.37
CA CYS A 31 -27.01 -5.98 6.48
C CYS A 31 -25.96 -5.17 5.68
N SER A 32 -24.99 -5.89 5.10
CA SER A 32 -23.88 -5.33 4.31
C SER A 32 -24.35 -4.55 3.08
N GLU A 33 -25.39 -5.02 2.40
CA GLU A 33 -25.95 -4.40 1.20
C GLU A 33 -26.55 -3.04 1.53
N GLN A 34 -27.28 -2.94 2.65
CA GLN A 34 -27.89 -1.68 3.08
C GLN A 34 -26.84 -0.66 3.51
N ARG A 35 -25.74 -1.11 4.14
CA ARG A 35 -24.60 -0.24 4.46
C ARG A 35 -23.89 0.27 3.20
N LEU A 36 -23.70 -0.60 2.19
CA LEU A 36 -23.14 -0.20 0.90
C LEU A 36 -24.04 0.84 0.21
N ILE A 37 -25.37 0.61 0.22
CA ILE A 37 -26.35 1.53 -0.35
C ILE A 37 -26.29 2.89 0.35
N GLU A 38 -26.17 2.92 1.67
CA GLU A 38 -26.05 4.18 2.43
C GLU A 38 -24.81 4.98 2.01
N TYR A 39 -23.63 4.36 2.05
CA TYR A 39 -22.38 5.04 1.67
C TYR A 39 -22.39 5.51 0.20
N LEU A 40 -22.90 4.69 -0.72
CA LEU A 40 -23.05 5.09 -2.13
C LEU A 40 -24.04 6.24 -2.27
N SER A 41 -25.15 6.23 -1.52
CA SER A 41 -26.14 7.30 -1.56
C SER A 41 -25.57 8.61 -1.03
N LEU A 42 -24.79 8.58 0.06
CA LEU A 42 -24.10 9.75 0.59
C LEU A 42 -23.12 10.33 -0.43
N ALA A 43 -22.31 9.49 -1.08
CA ALA A 43 -21.39 9.92 -2.12
C ALA A 43 -22.10 10.55 -3.32
N LEU A 44 -23.21 9.95 -3.79
CA LEU A 44 -24.00 10.49 -4.90
C LEU A 44 -24.71 11.79 -4.53
N LYS A 45 -25.24 11.93 -3.30
CA LYS A 45 -25.82 13.19 -2.80
C LYS A 45 -24.79 14.31 -2.78
N SER A 46 -23.58 14.02 -2.28
CA SER A 46 -22.48 14.97 -2.28
C SER A 46 -22.07 15.40 -3.69
N ARG A 47 -22.14 14.48 -4.66
CA ARG A 47 -21.88 14.77 -6.08
C ARG A 47 -22.98 15.63 -6.72
N VAL A 48 -24.25 15.47 -6.32
CA VAL A 48 -25.38 16.28 -6.81
C VAL A 48 -25.31 17.71 -6.27
N ASN A 49 -25.07 17.85 -4.96
CA ASN A 49 -24.99 19.15 -4.29
C ASN A 49 -23.99 19.10 -3.14
N SER A 50 -22.73 19.45 -3.43
CA SER A 50 -21.64 19.45 -2.44
C SER A 50 -21.80 20.53 -1.37
N PHE A 51 -22.62 21.56 -1.61
CA PHE A 51 -22.85 22.62 -0.62
C PHE A 51 -23.80 22.15 0.49
N GLU A 52 -24.90 21.50 0.13
CA GLU A 52 -25.86 20.94 1.10
C GLU A 52 -25.39 19.59 1.68
N ASN A 53 -24.59 18.84 0.93
CA ASN A 53 -24.07 17.53 1.32
C ASN A 53 -22.53 17.53 1.17
N PRO A 54 -21.81 18.18 2.10
CA PRO A 54 -20.35 18.24 2.03
C PRO A 54 -19.75 16.83 2.04
N SER A 55 -18.71 16.62 1.22
CA SER A 55 -18.03 15.33 1.14
C SER A 55 -17.23 15.06 2.41
N SER A 56 -17.31 13.83 2.93
CA SER A 56 -16.46 13.34 4.03
C SER A 56 -14.99 13.08 3.63
N MET A 57 -14.47 13.76 2.60
CA MET A 57 -13.11 13.52 2.10
C MET A 57 -12.04 13.68 3.19
N ASN A 58 -12.25 14.57 4.15
CA ASN A 58 -11.33 14.75 5.27
C ASN A 58 -11.28 13.53 6.21
N GLU A 59 -12.36 12.74 6.30
CA GLU A 59 -12.40 11.52 7.11
C GLU A 59 -11.48 10.43 6.53
N LEU A 60 -11.29 10.41 5.20
CA LEU A 60 -10.40 9.46 4.52
C LEU A 60 -8.92 9.65 4.86
N PHE A 61 -8.55 10.83 5.37
CA PHE A 61 -7.19 11.13 5.81
C PHE A 61 -7.09 11.23 7.35
N SER A 62 -8.12 10.79 8.06
CA SER A 62 -8.15 10.80 9.52
C SER A 62 -7.29 9.68 10.11
N LYS A 63 -6.80 9.90 11.34
CA LYS A 63 -6.07 8.86 12.10
C LYS A 63 -6.93 7.61 12.35
N GLU A 64 -8.24 7.78 12.49
CA GLU A 64 -9.17 6.67 12.70
C GLU A 64 -9.33 5.82 11.43
N HIS A 65 -9.38 6.45 10.26
CA HIS A 65 -9.38 5.75 8.98
C HIS A 65 -8.07 4.97 8.77
N ASP A 66 -6.93 5.60 9.04
CA ASP A 66 -5.61 4.94 9.00
C ASP A 66 -5.60 3.71 9.93
N ALA A 67 -6.04 3.86 11.19
CA ALA A 67 -6.08 2.76 12.16
C ALA A 67 -7.04 1.62 11.75
N SER A 68 -8.23 1.97 11.24
CA SER A 68 -9.22 1.01 10.76
C SER A 68 -8.72 0.24 9.54
N THR A 69 -8.00 0.91 8.64
CA THR A 69 -7.36 0.28 7.47
C THR A 69 -6.26 -0.68 7.89
N GLN A 70 -5.42 -0.31 8.86
CA GLN A 70 -4.41 -1.22 9.41
C GLN A 70 -5.04 -2.44 10.10
N LEU A 71 -6.15 -2.24 10.82
CA LEU A 71 -6.90 -3.35 11.41
C LEU A 71 -7.47 -4.27 10.32
N LEU A 72 -8.04 -3.71 9.26
CA LEU A 72 -8.54 -4.49 8.11
C LEU A 72 -7.44 -5.35 7.50
N PHE A 73 -6.25 -4.78 7.28
CA PHE A 73 -5.08 -5.50 6.76
C PHE A 73 -4.66 -6.66 7.66
N TYR A 74 -4.82 -6.50 8.98
CA TYR A 74 -4.47 -7.52 9.97
C TYR A 74 -5.53 -8.65 10.06
N VAL A 75 -6.82 -8.31 10.09
CA VAL A 75 -7.89 -9.28 10.35
C VAL A 75 -8.40 -10.00 9.10
N CYS A 76 -8.33 -9.36 7.93
CA CYS A 76 -8.89 -9.92 6.70
C CYS A 76 -7.86 -10.82 5.98
N PRO A 77 -8.20 -12.11 5.72
CA PRO A 77 -7.29 -13.03 5.05
C PRO A 77 -6.83 -12.57 3.66
N CYS A 78 -7.65 -11.82 2.93
CA CYS A 78 -7.30 -11.34 1.59
C CYS A 78 -6.04 -10.48 1.59
N PHE A 79 -5.90 -9.56 2.55
CA PHE A 79 -4.72 -8.70 2.66
C PHE A 79 -3.51 -9.48 3.17
N LYS A 80 -3.72 -10.38 4.15
CA LYS A 80 -2.67 -11.28 4.63
C LYS A 80 -2.07 -12.12 3.51
N LEU A 81 -2.90 -12.67 2.61
CA LEU A 81 -2.45 -13.41 1.44
C LEU A 81 -1.64 -12.52 0.48
N GLY A 82 -2.03 -11.26 0.30
CA GLY A 82 -1.25 -10.29 -0.48
C GLY A 82 0.15 -10.06 0.09
N PHE A 83 0.26 -9.83 1.41
CA PHE A 83 1.56 -9.69 2.08
C PHE A 83 2.41 -10.96 2.00
N MET A 84 1.80 -12.14 2.13
CA MET A 84 2.52 -13.41 2.00
C MET A 84 3.04 -13.61 0.57
N ALA A 85 2.23 -13.31 -0.44
CA ALA A 85 2.64 -13.37 -1.83
C ALA A 85 3.77 -12.38 -2.14
N ALA A 86 3.70 -11.16 -1.61
CA ALA A 86 4.77 -10.16 -1.71
C ALA A 86 6.07 -10.70 -1.11
N ASN A 87 6.02 -11.25 0.11
CA ASN A 87 7.20 -11.83 0.76
C ASN A 87 7.79 -13.00 0.00
N LEU A 88 6.95 -13.91 -0.53
CA LEU A 88 7.43 -15.02 -1.36
C LEU A 88 8.15 -14.51 -2.60
N ALA A 89 7.60 -13.50 -3.27
CA ALA A 89 8.25 -12.86 -4.40
C ALA A 89 9.61 -12.25 -3.99
N ILE A 90 9.67 -11.50 -2.88
CA ILE A 90 10.93 -10.95 -2.36
C ILE A 90 11.95 -12.07 -2.10
N LEU A 91 11.53 -13.20 -1.52
CA LEU A 91 12.43 -14.33 -1.26
C LEU A 91 12.95 -14.97 -2.54
N GLU A 92 12.09 -15.17 -3.54
CA GLU A 92 12.51 -15.72 -4.85
C GLU A 92 13.65 -14.90 -5.45
N THR A 93 13.57 -13.56 -5.38
CA THR A 93 14.66 -12.70 -5.88
C THR A 93 15.99 -12.87 -5.15
N THR A 94 15.96 -13.29 -3.88
CA THR A 94 17.19 -13.59 -3.13
C THR A 94 17.78 -14.95 -3.49
N ILE A 95 16.94 -15.90 -3.90
CA ILE A 95 17.37 -17.25 -4.30
C ILE A 95 17.97 -17.23 -5.70
N ASP A 96 17.38 -16.46 -6.62
CA ASP A 96 17.82 -16.37 -8.02
C ASP A 96 19.16 -15.64 -8.19
N GLN A 97 19.65 -14.93 -7.17
CA GLN A 97 20.94 -14.23 -7.13
C GLN A 97 21.90 -14.82 -6.07
N PRO A 98 22.32 -16.10 -6.21
CA PRO A 98 23.04 -16.85 -5.17
C PRO A 98 24.44 -16.31 -4.81
N SER A 99 24.98 -15.38 -5.59
CA SER A 99 26.25 -14.70 -5.30
C SER A 99 26.12 -13.60 -4.25
N SER A 100 24.91 -13.10 -3.96
CA SER A 100 24.66 -12.07 -2.97
C SER A 100 23.74 -12.59 -1.85
N ASN A 101 24.28 -12.71 -0.63
CA ASN A 101 23.46 -12.90 0.57
C ASN A 101 22.78 -11.60 1.04
N LYS A 102 22.80 -10.57 0.20
CA LYS A 102 22.32 -9.23 0.49
C LYS A 102 21.24 -8.79 -0.48
N PHE A 103 20.20 -8.16 0.06
CA PHE A 103 19.17 -7.52 -0.74
C PHE A 103 18.53 -6.34 0.02
N HIS A 104 17.90 -5.45 -0.74
CA HIS A 104 17.26 -4.25 -0.24
C HIS A 104 15.77 -4.28 -0.59
N VAL A 105 14.92 -4.15 0.42
CA VAL A 105 13.49 -3.88 0.25
C VAL A 105 13.22 -2.41 0.47
N VAL A 106 12.51 -1.78 -0.47
CA VAL A 106 11.97 -0.43 -0.34
C VAL A 106 10.47 -0.55 -0.25
N ASP A 107 9.92 -0.16 0.90
CA ASP A 107 8.49 -0.17 1.17
C ASP A 107 7.94 1.26 1.14
N PHE A 108 6.83 1.47 0.44
CA PHE A 108 6.12 2.75 0.48
C PHE A 108 5.00 2.69 1.52
N ASP A 109 5.31 3.12 2.74
CA ASP A 109 4.46 3.11 3.94
C ASP A 109 4.24 1.72 4.58
N ILE A 110 5.26 1.27 5.32
CA ILE A 110 5.42 -0.06 5.94
C ILE A 110 4.36 -0.43 6.99
N GLY A 111 3.54 0.53 7.43
CA GLY A 111 2.46 0.40 8.44
C GLY A 111 2.61 -0.72 9.47
N GLN A 112 2.95 -0.52 10.75
CA GLN A 112 3.13 -1.58 11.78
C GLN A 112 4.17 -2.71 11.51
N GLY A 113 4.66 -2.94 10.29
CA GLY A 113 5.78 -3.85 10.02
C GLY A 113 5.49 -5.35 10.10
N GLY A 114 4.23 -5.77 10.28
CA GLY A 114 3.86 -7.18 10.44
C GLY A 114 4.23 -8.07 9.25
N GLN A 115 4.17 -7.53 8.03
CA GLN A 115 4.66 -8.22 6.82
C GLN A 115 6.13 -8.64 6.97
N TYR A 116 6.97 -7.74 7.45
CA TYR A 116 8.42 -7.92 7.49
C TYR A 116 8.89 -8.86 8.59
N LEU A 117 8.12 -9.00 9.69
CA LEU A 117 8.34 -10.09 10.65
C LEU A 117 8.26 -11.47 9.97
N ASN A 118 7.24 -11.67 9.11
CA ASN A 118 7.10 -12.92 8.37
C ASN A 118 8.22 -13.09 7.33
N LEU A 119 8.69 -12.01 6.71
CA LEU A 119 9.82 -12.06 5.78
C LEU A 119 11.11 -12.49 6.49
N LEU A 120 11.41 -11.93 7.66
CA LEU A 120 12.59 -12.29 8.46
C LEU A 120 12.58 -13.78 8.85
N HIS A 121 11.43 -14.31 9.24
CA HIS A 121 11.26 -15.74 9.52
C HIS A 121 11.51 -16.61 8.29
N ALA A 122 10.93 -16.24 7.15
CA ALA A 122 11.07 -17.00 5.93
C ALA A 122 12.52 -16.99 5.41
N LEU A 123 13.20 -15.84 5.49
CA LEU A 123 14.63 -15.71 5.20
C LEU A 123 15.47 -16.67 6.04
N SER A 124 15.27 -16.65 7.37
CA SER A 124 15.98 -17.51 8.31
C SER A 124 15.81 -19.00 7.97
N ALA A 125 14.60 -19.41 7.59
CA ALA A 125 14.30 -20.79 7.19
C ALA A 125 14.98 -21.21 5.87
N CYS A 126 15.14 -20.30 4.90
CA CYS A 126 15.73 -20.59 3.59
C CYS A 126 17.26 -20.68 3.59
N GLN A 127 17.93 -20.24 4.65
CA GLN A 127 19.35 -19.90 4.61
C GLN A 127 20.35 -21.03 4.89
N ASN A 128 19.89 -22.24 5.24
CA ASN A 128 20.74 -23.40 5.53
C ASN A 128 21.96 -23.06 6.45
N GLY A 129 21.79 -22.10 7.38
CA GLY A 129 22.83 -21.65 8.31
C GLY A 129 23.70 -20.45 7.88
N LYS A 130 23.50 -19.85 6.70
CA LYS A 130 24.21 -18.63 6.28
C LYS A 130 23.42 -17.37 6.65
N PRO A 131 23.99 -16.35 7.34
CA PRO A 131 23.26 -15.12 7.63
C PRO A 131 22.89 -14.34 6.35
N ALA A 132 21.62 -13.94 6.23
CA ALA A 132 21.20 -12.90 5.28
C ALA A 132 21.53 -11.53 5.80
N VAL A 133 21.83 -10.65 4.86
CA VAL A 133 21.88 -9.21 5.07
C VAL A 133 20.67 -8.60 4.37
N VAL A 134 19.73 -8.08 5.14
CA VAL A 134 18.55 -7.40 4.60
C VAL A 134 18.58 -5.93 4.97
N LYS A 135 18.43 -5.09 3.97
CA LYS A 135 18.15 -3.67 4.16
C LYS A 135 16.67 -3.43 3.91
N ILE A 136 16.00 -2.71 4.80
CA ILE A 136 14.61 -2.29 4.63
C ILE A 136 14.58 -0.77 4.73
N THR A 137 14.14 -0.10 3.68
CA THR A 137 13.86 1.34 3.69
C THR A 137 12.35 1.56 3.63
N ASP A 138 11.79 2.17 4.67
CA ASP A 138 10.44 2.73 4.61
C ASP A 138 10.49 4.12 3.97
N VAL A 139 9.67 4.34 2.93
CA VAL A 139 9.47 5.62 2.27
C VAL A 139 8.16 6.20 2.74
N THR A 140 8.20 7.39 3.34
CA THR A 140 7.02 8.03 3.92
C THR A 140 7.03 9.53 3.69
N ASP A 141 5.86 10.15 3.69
CA ASP A 141 5.66 11.60 3.74
C ASP A 141 5.44 12.11 5.17
N LYS A 142 5.40 11.21 6.17
CA LYS A 142 5.12 11.51 7.57
C LYS A 142 6.42 11.73 8.35
N GLU A 143 6.85 12.97 8.46
CA GLU A 143 8.00 13.34 9.29
C GLU A 143 7.72 13.06 10.78
N GLY A 144 8.67 12.42 11.47
CA GLY A 144 8.59 12.18 12.91
C GLY A 144 7.56 11.13 13.34
N ASP A 145 7.13 10.21 12.48
CA ASP A 145 6.22 9.13 12.86
C ASP A 145 6.86 8.19 13.90
N GLU A 146 6.54 8.40 15.18
CA GLU A 146 7.08 7.62 16.31
C GLU A 146 6.82 6.11 16.19
N ARG A 147 5.77 5.71 15.46
CA ARG A 147 5.48 4.32 15.15
C ARG A 147 6.66 3.66 14.43
N LEU A 148 7.32 4.37 13.52
CA LEU A 148 8.42 3.80 12.74
C LEU A 148 9.65 3.47 13.60
N ARG A 149 9.88 4.21 14.69
CA ARG A 149 10.88 3.84 15.69
C ARG A 149 10.53 2.50 16.34
N TYR A 150 9.28 2.34 16.77
CA TYR A 150 8.81 1.08 17.35
C TYR A 150 8.90 -0.09 16.35
N VAL A 151 8.51 0.13 15.09
CA VAL A 151 8.65 -0.87 14.02
C VAL A 151 10.11 -1.27 13.83
N GLY A 152 11.02 -0.29 13.74
CA GLY A 152 12.46 -0.55 13.62
C GLY A 152 13.02 -1.36 14.79
N ASP A 153 12.63 -1.03 16.03
CA ASP A 153 13.06 -1.74 17.23
C ASP A 153 12.56 -3.20 17.24
N VAL A 154 11.28 -3.41 16.92
CA VAL A 154 10.66 -4.74 16.87
C VAL A 154 11.31 -5.60 15.77
N LEU A 155 11.45 -5.06 14.56
CA LEU A 155 12.12 -5.77 13.46
C LEU A 155 13.59 -6.06 13.79
N GLY A 156 14.30 -5.12 14.42
CA GLY A 156 15.70 -5.29 14.82
C GLY A 156 15.90 -6.37 15.90
N GLN A 157 15.00 -6.44 16.88
CA GLN A 157 15.01 -7.49 17.89
C GLN A 157 14.72 -8.86 17.26
N GLU A 158 13.71 -8.93 16.39
CA GLU A 158 13.33 -10.17 15.73
C GLU A 158 14.42 -10.66 14.79
N ALA A 159 15.02 -9.78 13.99
CA ALA A 159 16.11 -10.13 13.08
C ALA A 159 17.30 -10.75 13.83
N LYS A 160 17.69 -10.17 14.98
CA LYS A 160 18.72 -10.76 15.86
C LYS A 160 18.34 -12.15 16.36
N ARG A 161 17.07 -12.33 16.75
CA ARG A 161 16.54 -13.60 17.26
C ARG A 161 16.59 -14.72 16.22
N VAL A 162 16.32 -14.39 14.96
CA VAL A 162 16.29 -15.37 13.86
C VAL A 162 17.60 -15.46 13.07
N GLY A 163 18.65 -14.74 13.48
CA GLY A 163 19.97 -14.80 12.86
C GLY A 163 20.07 -14.05 11.52
N VAL A 164 19.27 -13.00 11.32
CA VAL A 164 19.29 -12.15 10.12
C VAL A 164 19.93 -10.79 10.45
N CYS A 165 20.85 -10.33 9.61
CA CYS A 165 21.45 -9.01 9.71
C CYS A 165 20.52 -7.96 9.07
N LEU A 166 19.78 -7.22 9.88
CA LEU A 166 18.87 -6.18 9.42
C LEU A 166 19.47 -4.76 9.54
N LYS A 167 19.33 -3.97 8.47
CA LYS A 167 19.44 -2.51 8.50
C LYS A 167 18.08 -1.88 8.15
N PHE A 168 17.44 -1.24 9.12
CA PHE A 168 16.19 -0.51 8.91
C PHE A 168 16.47 1.00 8.80
N THR A 169 15.91 1.63 7.76
CA THR A 169 16.04 3.07 7.49
C THR A 169 14.66 3.65 7.19
N VAL A 170 14.43 4.89 7.61
CA VAL A 170 13.25 5.67 7.20
C VAL A 170 13.74 6.79 6.27
N LEU A 171 13.11 6.90 5.11
CA LEU A 171 13.33 7.97 4.13
C LEU A 171 12.07 8.82 4.05
N VAL A 172 12.17 10.06 4.52
CA VAL A 172 11.07 11.04 4.45
C VAL A 172 11.16 11.81 3.15
N THR A 173 10.11 11.77 2.32
CA THR A 173 10.03 12.54 1.07
C THR A 173 8.58 12.91 0.73
N HIS A 174 8.39 14.12 0.21
CA HIS A 174 7.13 14.56 -0.38
C HIS A 174 7.08 14.37 -1.89
N LYS A 175 8.16 13.89 -2.50
CA LYS A 175 8.28 13.67 -3.94
C LYS A 175 8.77 12.24 -4.20
N PRO A 176 7.94 11.22 -3.94
CA PRO A 176 8.34 9.83 -4.15
C PRO A 176 8.71 9.55 -5.61
N GLY A 177 8.14 10.27 -6.59
CA GLY A 177 8.51 10.16 -8.01
C GLY A 177 9.93 10.60 -8.34
N ASP A 178 10.58 11.37 -7.45
CA ASP A 178 11.96 11.83 -7.64
C ASP A 178 13.02 10.84 -7.16
N LEU A 179 12.61 9.70 -6.60
CA LEU A 179 13.53 8.72 -6.05
C LEU A 179 14.31 8.00 -7.16
N SER A 180 15.59 7.79 -6.87
CA SER A 180 16.54 6.97 -7.61
C SER A 180 17.19 5.94 -6.69
N ARG A 181 17.87 4.94 -7.27
CA ARG A 181 18.67 3.96 -6.50
C ARG A 181 19.67 4.64 -5.56
N ASP A 182 20.32 5.70 -6.03
CA ASP A 182 21.29 6.47 -5.24
C ASP A 182 20.61 7.15 -4.04
N SER A 183 19.44 7.77 -4.25
CA SER A 183 18.69 8.42 -3.16
C SER A 183 18.19 7.44 -2.09
N LEU A 184 17.99 6.18 -2.48
CA LEU A 184 17.63 5.08 -1.59
C LEU A 184 18.86 4.46 -0.90
N GLY A 185 20.06 4.92 -1.27
CA GLY A 185 21.35 4.43 -0.80
C GLY A 185 21.61 2.99 -1.21
N CYS A 186 21.13 2.57 -2.39
CA CYS A 186 21.39 1.25 -2.93
C CYS A 186 22.88 1.10 -3.28
N GLU A 187 23.44 -0.09 -3.08
CA GLU A 187 24.79 -0.42 -3.55
C GLU A 187 24.77 -0.86 -5.02
N PRO A 188 25.91 -0.76 -5.73
CA PRO A 188 26.04 -1.30 -7.08
C PRO A 188 25.67 -2.79 -7.09
N ASP A 189 24.83 -3.18 -8.06
CA ASP A 189 24.31 -4.55 -8.23
C ASP A 189 23.56 -5.12 -7.01
N GLU A 190 23.16 -4.28 -6.04
CA GLU A 190 22.33 -4.70 -4.91
C GLU A 190 20.95 -5.11 -5.42
N PRO A 191 20.51 -6.37 -5.19
CA PRO A 191 19.16 -6.80 -5.52
C PRO A 191 18.14 -5.93 -4.79
N LEU A 192 17.24 -5.32 -5.56
CA LEU A 192 16.24 -4.38 -5.06
C LEU A 192 14.84 -4.95 -5.26
N ALA A 193 14.06 -5.00 -4.18
CA ALA A 193 12.63 -5.25 -4.24
C ALA A 193 11.89 -3.98 -3.82
N VAL A 194 11.00 -3.49 -4.67
CA VAL A 194 10.14 -2.35 -4.36
C VAL A 194 8.73 -2.85 -4.09
N ASN A 195 8.19 -2.51 -2.92
CA ASN A 195 6.90 -2.96 -2.43
C ASN A 195 5.95 -1.78 -2.20
N PHE A 196 4.79 -1.82 -2.86
CA PHE A 196 3.71 -0.84 -2.68
C PHE A 196 2.45 -1.53 -2.11
N ALA A 197 2.58 -2.24 -0.99
CA ALA A 197 1.51 -3.09 -0.47
C ALA A 197 0.25 -2.28 -0.14
N PHE A 198 -0.74 -2.32 -1.04
CA PHE A 198 -2.00 -1.57 -0.94
C PHE A 198 -1.78 -0.05 -0.85
N LYS A 199 -0.75 0.48 -1.51
CA LYS A 199 -0.39 1.91 -1.46
C LYS A 199 -0.21 2.57 -2.82
N LEU A 200 -0.09 1.79 -3.89
CA LEU A 200 0.21 2.34 -5.22
C LEU A 200 -0.88 3.28 -5.74
N TYR A 201 -2.15 3.06 -5.36
CA TYR A 201 -3.27 3.93 -5.77
C TYR A 201 -3.09 5.40 -5.32
N ARG A 202 -2.20 5.66 -4.34
CA ARG A 202 -1.88 7.02 -3.89
C ARG A 202 -0.97 7.78 -4.87
N MET A 203 -0.41 7.09 -5.86
CA MET A 203 0.43 7.67 -6.90
C MET A 203 -0.37 7.81 -8.20
N PRO A 204 -0.53 9.03 -8.73
CA PRO A 204 -1.22 9.26 -10.00
C PRO A 204 -0.59 8.44 -11.13
N ASP A 205 -1.43 7.81 -11.94
CA ASP A 205 -1.05 7.16 -13.19
C ASP A 205 -1.53 7.97 -14.39
N GLU A 206 -1.37 7.43 -15.60
CA GLU A 206 -1.79 8.06 -16.85
C GLU A 206 -3.29 8.38 -16.91
N SER A 207 -4.13 7.71 -16.11
CA SER A 207 -5.57 8.00 -16.05
C SER A 207 -5.88 9.25 -15.23
N VAL A 208 -4.95 9.69 -14.38
CA VAL A 208 -5.11 10.82 -13.45
C VAL A 208 -4.19 12.00 -13.80
N SER A 209 -2.99 11.74 -14.33
CA SER A 209 -2.00 12.76 -14.69
C SER A 209 -1.24 12.40 -15.96
N THR A 210 -1.07 13.37 -16.86
CA THR A 210 -0.25 13.21 -18.08
C THR A 210 1.23 13.00 -17.79
N GLU A 211 1.71 13.39 -16.60
CA GLU A 211 3.10 13.21 -16.17
C GLU A 211 3.38 11.76 -15.71
N ASN A 212 2.34 10.99 -15.37
CA ASN A 212 2.44 9.60 -14.92
C ASN A 212 3.64 9.33 -13.95
N PRO A 213 3.65 9.98 -12.77
CA PRO A 213 4.75 9.85 -11.81
C PRO A 213 4.96 8.43 -11.30
N ARG A 214 3.92 7.57 -11.42
CA ARG A 214 4.01 6.14 -11.12
C ARG A 214 4.99 5.44 -12.05
N ASP A 215 4.83 5.60 -13.36
CA ASP A 215 5.70 4.94 -14.32
C ASP A 215 7.11 5.53 -14.32
N GLU A 216 7.23 6.85 -14.14
CA GLU A 216 8.54 7.49 -13.98
C GLU A 216 9.33 6.90 -12.80
N LEU A 217 8.68 6.71 -11.64
CA LEU A 217 9.31 6.11 -10.48
C LEU A 217 9.78 4.69 -10.77
N LEU A 218 8.91 3.85 -11.33
CA LEU A 218 9.25 2.46 -11.66
C LEU A 218 10.43 2.41 -12.64
N GLN A 219 10.46 3.30 -13.64
CA GLN A 219 11.56 3.41 -14.59
C GLN A 219 12.88 3.85 -13.92
N ARG A 220 12.84 4.88 -13.06
CA ARG A 220 14.03 5.40 -12.34
C ARG A 220 14.63 4.37 -11.38
N LEU A 221 13.78 3.54 -10.78
CA LEU A 221 14.21 2.42 -9.94
C LEU A 221 14.69 1.21 -10.74
N GLN A 222 14.70 1.30 -12.08
CA GLN A 222 15.10 0.24 -13.00
C GLN A 222 14.34 -1.06 -12.74
N VAL A 223 13.09 -0.92 -12.35
CA VAL A 223 12.17 -2.03 -12.16
C VAL A 223 11.79 -2.53 -13.55
N ARG A 224 12.31 -3.69 -13.92
CA ARG A 224 12.08 -4.30 -15.25
C ARG A 224 10.96 -5.33 -15.27
N SER A 225 10.45 -5.73 -14.11
CA SER A 225 9.43 -6.75 -13.94
C SER A 225 8.49 -6.36 -12.82
N VAL A 226 7.33 -5.83 -13.19
CA VAL A 226 6.24 -5.65 -12.23
C VAL A 226 5.52 -6.98 -12.08
N ARG A 227 5.71 -7.69 -10.97
CA ARG A 227 4.84 -8.82 -10.60
C ARG A 227 3.62 -8.25 -9.91
N MET A 228 2.59 -7.91 -10.70
CA MET A 228 1.27 -7.62 -10.15
C MET A 228 0.70 -8.90 -9.53
N VAL A 229 0.72 -9.01 -8.20
CA VAL A 229 -0.17 -9.95 -7.53
C VAL A 229 -1.55 -9.30 -7.58
N LYS A 230 -2.57 -10.05 -8.03
CA LYS A 230 -3.94 -9.59 -8.42
C LYS A 230 -4.79 -8.87 -7.34
N ALA A 231 -4.17 -8.33 -6.30
CA ALA A 231 -4.75 -7.43 -5.31
C ALA A 231 -3.70 -6.38 -4.93
N ASP A 232 -3.63 -5.25 -5.63
CA ASP A 232 -2.88 -4.01 -5.27
C ASP A 232 -1.49 -4.13 -4.63
N VAL A 233 -0.77 -5.23 -4.86
CA VAL A 233 0.65 -5.37 -4.57
C VAL A 233 1.37 -5.23 -5.90
N VAL A 234 1.87 -4.03 -6.15
CA VAL A 234 2.88 -3.82 -7.18
C VAL A 234 4.21 -4.16 -6.55
N MET A 235 4.64 -5.39 -6.83
CA MET A 235 6.01 -5.81 -6.68
C MET A 235 6.74 -5.43 -7.95
N ALA A 236 7.87 -4.78 -7.78
CA ALA A 236 8.66 -4.21 -8.82
C ALA A 236 10.08 -4.77 -8.67
N MET A 237 10.48 -5.66 -9.60
CA MET A 237 11.71 -6.43 -9.59
C MET A 237 12.58 -6.12 -10.82
N GLU A 238 13.89 -6.31 -10.67
CA GLU A 238 14.83 -6.35 -11.78
C GLU A 238 15.07 -7.83 -12.14
N MET A 239 14.87 -8.21 -13.40
CA MET A 239 15.39 -9.47 -13.94
C MET A 239 16.53 -9.10 -14.90
N THR A 240 17.71 -9.66 -14.64
CA THR A 240 18.85 -9.64 -15.57
C THR A 240 18.57 -10.49 -16.80
#